data_AF-A0A0B2UA95-F1
#
_entry.id   AF-A0A0B2UA95-F1
#
_cell.length_a   1.000
_cell.length_b   1.000
_cell.length_c   1.000
_cell.angle_alpha   90.00
_cell.angle_beta   90.00
_cell.angle_gamma   90.00
#
_symmetry.space_group_name_H-M   'P 1'
#
loop_
_entity.id
_entity.type
_entity.pdbx_description
1 polymer ?
#
loop_
_entity_poly.entity_id
_entity_poly.type
_entity_poly.pdbx_seq_one_letter_code
_entity_poly.pdbx_strand_id
1 'polypeptide(L)'
;MSSTSQVEGLQFPVHASTKKQSTSLTGQEILSEALSVVDNKTAQQVLNEKNWRKNYPIYFKALVKQGISNSSNPITIAKQGLHKAHHIFDFYRDSKHYLLKDAVHIASSTPLHTVKLKGESEAAPEWYVPYKGQKLSGQSLLDQIQRWENAGIMEPSHAQALREAVAHPEWFDLSDRTMVLFGAASEAGPLPWLAKWKANIVAVDLPNSRVWGKILNTIQQGNATLIAPCVEPVDSSAKVSELKDKLGANLLTQLPEIAQWLVQFPQKLDLAAIAYLDGEKHVRVSMAMDSIMQFVSEHKPDTSLMFMCTPTDVYAVPKEVAKAAQQKFKSRTKIQKMAVKGVSALSLNRFFQAPYQDLIACENGKTYGIADCLVVEQGPNYALAKRIQQWRAILARHQGQQVSINIAPSTTTHSVTKNPLLKAAFNGAELFDVEAFSPETTNAIMAAIWIHDLRNESSVANPETELDHPLELMMEGANHGGLWRVAYLARTALPFAAIYGFATEKLPFGKSSKK
;
A
#
# COMPACT_ATOMS: atom_id res chain seq x y z
N MET A 1 -31.78 -21.47 -20.39
CA MET A 1 -30.42 -21.98 -20.11
C MET A 1 -29.61 -20.81 -19.60
N SER A 2 -29.39 -20.71 -18.28
CA SER A 2 -28.58 -19.62 -17.71
C SER A 2 -27.13 -19.85 -18.08
N SER A 3 -26.52 -18.90 -18.80
CA SER A 3 -25.08 -18.84 -19.00
C SER A 3 -24.40 -18.67 -17.64
N THR A 4 -24.04 -19.80 -17.02
CA THR A 4 -23.03 -19.82 -15.96
C THR A 4 -21.73 -19.38 -16.63
N SER A 5 -21.39 -18.10 -16.50
CA SER A 5 -20.07 -17.61 -16.89
C SER A 5 -19.03 -18.52 -16.23
N GLN A 6 -18.24 -19.22 -17.04
CA GLN A 6 -17.18 -20.07 -16.50
C GLN A 6 -16.25 -19.20 -15.66
N VAL A 7 -15.95 -19.69 -14.45
CA VAL A 7 -15.03 -19.03 -13.54
C VAL A 7 -13.63 -19.11 -14.15
N GLU A 8 -12.98 -17.97 -14.32
CA GLU A 8 -11.64 -17.86 -14.93
C GLU A 8 -10.69 -17.07 -14.03
N GLY A 9 -9.41 -17.43 -14.09
CA GLY A 9 -8.33 -16.78 -13.36
C GLY A 9 -8.25 -17.15 -11.89
N LEU A 10 -7.55 -16.31 -11.14
CA LEU A 10 -7.32 -16.44 -9.71
C LEU A 10 -8.60 -16.23 -8.91
N GLN A 11 -8.96 -17.14 -8.00
CA GLN A 11 -10.19 -17.15 -7.22
C GLN A 11 -9.96 -17.59 -5.76
N PHE A 12 -10.83 -17.14 -4.86
CA PHE A 12 -10.92 -17.75 -3.53
C PHE A 12 -11.33 -19.22 -3.62
N PRO A 13 -10.86 -20.07 -2.69
CA PRO A 13 -11.17 -21.48 -2.71
C PRO A 13 -12.66 -21.76 -2.47
N VAL A 14 -13.17 -22.80 -3.14
CA VAL A 14 -14.47 -23.38 -2.80
C VAL A 14 -14.29 -24.32 -1.61
N HIS A 15 -14.81 -23.95 -0.44
CA HIS A 15 -14.65 -24.79 0.75
C HIS A 15 -15.42 -26.10 0.65
N ALA A 16 -14.77 -27.21 0.99
CA ALA A 16 -15.31 -28.56 0.85
C ALA A 16 -16.61 -28.78 1.65
N SER A 17 -16.73 -28.16 2.83
CA SER A 17 -17.86 -28.29 3.75
C SER A 17 -19.08 -27.47 3.32
N THR A 18 -18.87 -26.23 2.87
CA THR A 18 -19.96 -25.30 2.52
C THR A 18 -20.30 -25.33 1.03
N LYS A 19 -19.42 -25.92 0.21
CA LYS A 19 -19.44 -25.88 -1.27
C LYS A 19 -19.55 -24.45 -1.83
N LYS A 20 -19.07 -23.46 -1.07
CA LYS A 20 -19.11 -22.04 -1.42
C LYS A 20 -17.76 -21.38 -1.14
N GLN A 21 -17.46 -20.33 -1.90
CA GLN A 21 -16.33 -19.46 -1.60
C GLN A 21 -16.58 -18.68 -0.31
N SER A 22 -15.55 -18.58 0.54
CA SER A 22 -15.64 -17.83 1.80
C SER A 22 -14.35 -17.06 2.07
N THR A 23 -14.39 -15.76 1.82
CA THR A 23 -13.27 -14.85 2.09
C THR A 23 -12.93 -14.77 3.58
N SER A 24 -13.92 -14.91 4.47
CA SER A 24 -13.70 -14.96 5.91
C SER A 24 -12.90 -16.18 6.32
N LEU A 25 -13.33 -17.38 5.90
CA LEU A 25 -12.64 -18.63 6.26
C LEU A 25 -11.24 -18.66 5.68
N THR A 26 -11.08 -18.26 4.40
CA THR A 26 -9.75 -18.14 3.78
C THR A 26 -8.84 -17.19 4.55
N GLY A 27 -9.34 -16.02 4.94
CA GLY A 27 -8.57 -15.06 5.75
C GLY A 27 -8.20 -15.60 7.13
N GLN A 28 -9.12 -16.31 7.79
CA GLN A 28 -8.86 -16.96 9.07
C GLN A 28 -7.79 -18.05 8.95
N GLU A 29 -7.85 -18.89 7.92
CA GLU A 29 -6.86 -19.94 7.69
C GLU A 29 -5.45 -19.35 7.43
N ILE A 30 -5.36 -18.28 6.63
CA ILE A 30 -4.08 -17.61 6.35
C ILE A 30 -3.49 -16.98 7.63
N LEU A 31 -4.30 -16.25 8.41
CA LEU A 31 -3.81 -15.65 9.65
C LEU A 31 -3.48 -16.68 10.72
N SER A 32 -4.23 -17.78 10.78
CA SER A 32 -3.94 -18.88 11.69
C SER A 32 -2.59 -19.51 11.35
N GLU A 33 -2.34 -19.82 10.08
CA GLU A 33 -1.04 -20.38 9.66
C GLU A 33 0.10 -19.42 9.99
N ALA A 34 -0.08 -18.13 9.69
CA ALA A 34 0.91 -17.10 9.97
C ALA A 34 1.30 -17.02 11.46
N LEU A 35 0.38 -17.33 12.37
CA LEU A 35 0.62 -17.34 13.82
C LEU A 35 1.01 -18.72 14.37
N SER A 36 0.82 -19.80 13.61
CA SER A 36 0.88 -21.18 14.13
C SER A 36 2.15 -21.52 14.91
N VAL A 37 3.31 -21.08 14.40
CA VAL A 37 4.62 -21.35 15.00
C VAL A 37 4.93 -20.41 16.18
N VAL A 38 4.52 -19.15 16.09
CA VAL A 38 4.90 -18.09 17.06
C VAL A 38 3.90 -17.95 18.22
N ASP A 39 2.63 -18.27 17.99
CA ASP A 39 1.54 -18.23 18.97
C ASP A 39 0.40 -19.16 18.54
N ASN A 40 0.60 -20.48 18.75
CA ASN A 40 -0.41 -21.48 18.42
C ASN A 40 -1.74 -21.23 19.14
N LYS A 41 -1.74 -20.65 20.34
CA LYS A 41 -2.98 -20.36 21.08
C LYS A 41 -3.81 -19.35 20.31
N THR A 42 -3.24 -18.23 19.89
CA THR A 42 -3.98 -17.25 19.08
C THR A 42 -4.29 -17.80 17.69
N ALA A 43 -3.42 -18.61 17.08
CA ALA A 43 -3.72 -19.28 15.82
C ALA A 43 -5.02 -20.12 15.89
N GLN A 44 -5.23 -20.88 16.98
CA GLN A 44 -6.47 -21.63 17.19
C GLN A 44 -7.67 -20.72 17.46
N GLN A 45 -7.47 -19.57 18.12
CA GLN A 45 -8.54 -18.59 18.34
C GLN A 45 -9.02 -17.98 17.02
N VAL A 46 -8.11 -17.69 16.07
CA VAL A 46 -8.45 -17.17 14.74
C VAL A 46 -9.42 -18.12 14.02
N LEU A 47 -9.13 -19.43 14.00
CA LEU A 47 -9.96 -20.44 13.33
C LEU A 47 -11.34 -20.57 13.97
N ASN A 48 -11.42 -20.39 15.29
CA ASN A 48 -12.67 -20.51 16.04
C ASN A 48 -13.46 -19.21 16.15
N GLU A 49 -12.99 -18.11 15.54
CA GLU A 49 -13.65 -16.81 15.60
C GLU A 49 -14.97 -16.82 14.81
N LYS A 50 -16.08 -16.61 15.52
CA LYS A 50 -17.42 -16.59 14.92
C LYS A 50 -17.80 -15.21 14.38
N ASN A 51 -17.24 -14.14 14.94
CA ASN A 51 -17.54 -12.75 14.60
C ASN A 51 -16.38 -12.10 13.83
N TRP A 52 -15.82 -12.82 12.85
CA TRP A 52 -14.62 -12.41 12.10
C TRP A 52 -14.64 -10.96 11.61
N ARG A 53 -15.73 -10.55 10.94
CA ARG A 53 -15.85 -9.18 10.38
C ARG A 53 -15.72 -8.06 11.41
N LYS A 54 -16.01 -8.34 12.68
CA LYS A 54 -15.90 -7.39 13.79
C LYS A 54 -14.57 -7.54 14.53
N ASN A 55 -14.12 -8.78 14.74
CA ASN A 55 -13.02 -9.10 15.63
C ASN A 55 -11.67 -9.25 14.91
N TYR A 56 -11.63 -9.22 13.57
CA TYR A 56 -10.37 -9.31 12.82
C TYR A 56 -9.26 -8.36 13.31
N PRO A 57 -9.51 -7.11 13.78
CA PRO A 57 -8.44 -6.23 14.22
C PRO A 57 -7.62 -6.79 15.39
N ILE A 58 -8.24 -7.63 16.23
CA ILE A 58 -7.56 -8.31 17.35
C ILE A 58 -6.42 -9.19 16.83
N TYR A 59 -6.69 -9.96 15.77
CA TYR A 59 -5.75 -10.92 15.22
C TYR A 59 -4.66 -10.26 14.36
N PHE A 60 -4.99 -9.19 13.64
CA PHE A 60 -3.97 -8.37 12.98
C PHE A 60 -3.04 -7.67 13.97
N LYS A 61 -3.58 -7.19 15.10
CA LYS A 61 -2.74 -6.70 16.20
C LYS A 61 -1.87 -7.81 16.79
N ALA A 62 -2.38 -9.04 16.90
CA ALA A 62 -1.60 -10.17 17.39
C ALA A 62 -0.41 -10.48 16.48
N LEU A 63 -0.55 -10.45 15.15
CA LEU A 63 0.56 -10.60 14.21
C LEU A 63 1.71 -9.63 14.52
N VAL A 64 1.38 -8.34 14.70
CA VAL A 64 2.38 -7.31 14.99
C VAL A 64 2.98 -7.51 16.38
N LYS A 65 2.16 -7.78 17.39
CA LYS A 65 2.62 -8.02 18.76
C LYS A 65 3.59 -9.20 18.84
N GLN A 66 3.26 -10.32 18.21
CA GLN A 66 4.14 -11.50 18.17
C GLN A 66 5.34 -11.27 17.25
N GLY A 67 5.20 -10.45 16.21
CA GLY A 67 6.34 -10.01 15.41
C GLY A 67 7.37 -9.20 16.20
N ILE A 68 6.96 -8.37 17.16
CA ILE A 68 7.89 -7.53 17.95
C ILE A 68 8.70 -8.36 18.97
N SER A 69 8.15 -9.46 19.50
CA SER A 69 8.75 -10.13 20.66
C SER A 69 10.12 -10.75 20.39
N ASN A 70 10.41 -11.12 19.14
CA ASN A 70 11.66 -11.77 18.73
C ASN A 70 11.94 -11.43 17.26
N SER A 71 13.20 -11.13 16.93
CA SER A 71 13.57 -10.60 15.59
C SER A 71 13.36 -11.60 14.46
N SER A 72 13.29 -12.91 14.75
CA SER A 72 12.97 -13.95 13.76
C SER A 72 11.47 -14.15 13.51
N ASN A 73 10.61 -13.68 14.43
CA ASN A 73 9.16 -13.87 14.33
C ASN A 73 8.54 -13.20 13.10
N PRO A 74 8.87 -11.95 12.72
CA PRO A 74 8.30 -11.32 11.52
C PRO A 74 8.58 -12.14 10.26
N ILE A 75 9.78 -12.71 10.14
CA ILE A 75 10.18 -13.56 9.03
C ILE A 75 9.34 -14.85 9.01
N THR A 76 9.22 -15.50 10.17
CA THR A 76 8.43 -16.72 10.32
C THR A 76 6.95 -16.48 9.99
N ILE A 77 6.36 -15.42 10.54
CA ILE A 77 4.97 -15.01 10.28
C ILE A 77 4.76 -14.77 8.79
N ALA A 78 5.62 -13.97 8.16
CA ALA A 78 5.53 -13.65 6.74
C ALA A 78 5.64 -14.90 5.86
N LYS A 79 6.62 -15.76 6.14
CA LYS A 79 6.86 -17.01 5.42
C LYS A 79 5.64 -17.95 5.51
N GLN A 80 5.12 -18.19 6.71
CA GLN A 80 3.99 -19.10 6.90
C GLN A 80 2.69 -18.55 6.29
N GLY A 81 2.43 -17.26 6.49
CA GLY A 81 1.26 -16.58 5.92
C GLY A 81 1.25 -16.60 4.39
N LEU A 82 2.37 -16.23 3.75
CA LEU A 82 2.51 -16.30 2.30
C LEU A 82 2.42 -17.73 1.78
N HIS A 83 3.10 -18.68 2.44
CA HIS A 83 3.06 -20.09 2.06
C HIS A 83 1.60 -20.61 2.02
N LYS A 84 0.82 -20.37 3.07
CA LYS A 84 -0.60 -20.76 3.09
C LYS A 84 -1.41 -20.04 2.02
N ALA A 85 -1.18 -18.74 1.81
CA ALA A 85 -1.88 -17.99 0.78
C ALA A 85 -1.62 -18.58 -0.62
N HIS A 86 -0.38 -18.84 -1.00
CA HIS A 86 -0.04 -19.47 -2.28
C HIS A 86 -0.66 -20.86 -2.47
N HIS A 87 -0.82 -21.61 -1.38
CA HIS A 87 -1.34 -22.98 -1.42
C HIS A 87 -2.87 -23.10 -1.37
N ILE A 88 -3.58 -22.05 -0.94
CA ILE A 88 -5.03 -22.12 -0.72
C ILE A 88 -5.86 -21.48 -1.84
N PHE A 89 -5.31 -20.51 -2.57
CA PHE A 89 -6.05 -19.89 -3.67
C PHE A 89 -6.11 -20.81 -4.89
N ASP A 90 -7.24 -20.76 -5.59
CA ASP A 90 -7.48 -21.53 -6.81
C ASP A 90 -7.19 -20.66 -8.05
N PHE A 91 -6.78 -21.29 -9.14
CA PHE A 91 -6.65 -20.67 -10.45
C PHE A 91 -7.37 -21.51 -11.51
N TYR A 92 -8.23 -20.88 -12.31
CA TYR A 92 -9.01 -21.55 -13.34
C TYR A 92 -8.60 -21.09 -14.74
N ARG A 93 -8.39 -22.03 -15.65
CA ARG A 93 -8.08 -21.75 -17.06
C ARG A 93 -8.61 -22.87 -17.94
N ASP A 94 -9.29 -22.52 -19.04
CA ASP A 94 -9.85 -23.48 -19.99
C ASP A 94 -10.65 -24.61 -19.33
N SER A 95 -11.50 -24.25 -18.36
CA SER A 95 -12.28 -25.19 -17.53
C SER A 95 -11.45 -26.14 -16.64
N LYS A 96 -10.13 -25.98 -16.57
CA LYS A 96 -9.24 -26.71 -15.67
C LYS A 96 -9.01 -25.93 -14.39
N HIS A 97 -8.82 -26.66 -13.30
CA HIS A 97 -8.53 -26.16 -11.97
C HIS A 97 -7.06 -26.41 -11.61
N TYR A 98 -6.43 -25.39 -11.04
CA TYR A 98 -5.05 -25.40 -10.55
C TYR A 98 -4.99 -24.71 -9.19
N LEU A 99 -3.93 -24.95 -8.44
CA LEU A 99 -3.59 -24.13 -7.28
C LEU A 99 -2.82 -22.89 -7.74
N LEU A 100 -2.96 -21.78 -7.02
CA LEU A 100 -2.26 -20.53 -7.35
C LEU A 100 -0.74 -20.72 -7.43
N LYS A 101 -0.15 -21.48 -6.49
CA LYS A 101 1.30 -21.77 -6.48
C LYS A 101 1.82 -22.35 -7.81
N ASP A 102 0.97 -23.07 -8.54
CA ASP A 102 1.33 -23.72 -9.81
C ASP A 102 0.96 -22.83 -11.02
N ALA A 103 0.22 -21.74 -10.80
CA ALA A 103 -0.38 -20.95 -11.86
C ALA A 103 0.67 -20.32 -12.79
N VAL A 104 1.75 -19.76 -12.23
CA VAL A 104 2.84 -19.12 -12.99
C VAL A 104 3.53 -20.05 -14.00
N HIS A 105 3.42 -21.37 -13.80
CA HIS A 105 4.01 -22.41 -14.66
C HIS A 105 3.02 -22.97 -15.69
N ILE A 106 1.76 -22.52 -15.69
CA ILE A 106 0.79 -22.95 -16.69
C ILE A 106 1.23 -22.40 -18.04
N ALA A 107 1.47 -23.32 -18.98
CA ALA A 107 1.80 -22.96 -20.36
C ALA A 107 0.68 -22.10 -20.97
N SER A 108 1.07 -21.01 -21.61
CA SER A 108 0.16 -20.17 -22.37
C SER A 108 0.33 -20.42 -23.86
N SER A 109 -0.79 -20.60 -24.57
CA SER A 109 -0.80 -20.64 -26.03
C SER A 109 -0.78 -19.24 -26.66
N THR A 110 -0.94 -18.17 -25.86
CA THR A 110 -1.06 -16.80 -26.35
C THR A 110 -0.08 -15.88 -25.61
N PRO A 111 1.18 -15.76 -26.08
CA PRO A 111 2.15 -14.88 -25.45
C PRO A 111 1.74 -13.41 -25.56
N LEU A 112 2.19 -12.59 -24.61
CA LEU A 112 2.02 -11.13 -24.69
C LEU A 112 3.02 -10.53 -25.69
N HIS A 113 2.51 -9.66 -26.56
CA HIS A 113 3.30 -8.80 -27.41
C HIS A 113 3.59 -7.47 -26.73
N THR A 114 4.57 -6.73 -27.25
CA THR A 114 5.05 -5.46 -26.67
C THR A 114 4.82 -4.31 -27.62
N VAL A 115 4.20 -3.25 -27.12
CA VAL A 115 4.11 -1.94 -27.80
C VAL A 115 5.00 -0.95 -27.05
N LYS A 116 5.73 -0.12 -27.80
CA LYS A 116 6.53 0.97 -27.24
C LYS A 116 5.97 2.32 -27.71
N LEU A 117 5.90 3.28 -26.79
CA LEU A 117 5.51 4.66 -27.07
C LEU A 117 6.43 5.60 -26.31
N LYS A 118 7.07 6.54 -27.01
CA LYS A 118 7.88 7.59 -26.37
C LYS A 118 7.01 8.82 -26.12
N GLY A 119 7.19 9.45 -24.97
CA GLY A 119 6.61 10.77 -24.67
C GLY A 119 7.17 11.86 -25.57
N GLU A 120 6.47 13.00 -25.64
CA GLU A 120 6.72 14.08 -26.60
C GLU A 120 7.45 15.29 -25.97
N SER A 121 7.58 15.32 -24.65
CA SER A 121 8.26 16.40 -23.93
C SER A 121 9.78 16.24 -23.95
N GLU A 122 10.49 17.34 -24.10
CA GLU A 122 11.95 17.44 -23.97
C GLU A 122 12.37 18.07 -22.63
N ALA A 123 11.42 18.29 -21.71
CA ALA A 123 11.71 18.91 -20.41
C ALA A 123 12.68 18.04 -19.59
N ALA A 124 13.61 18.70 -18.89
CA ALA A 124 14.47 18.03 -17.92
C ALA A 124 13.65 17.53 -16.72
N PRO A 125 14.04 16.40 -16.09
CA PRO A 125 13.42 15.94 -14.86
C PRO A 125 13.48 17.01 -13.77
N GLU A 126 12.32 17.30 -13.16
CA GLU A 126 12.17 18.19 -12.01
C GLU A 126 11.24 17.50 -11.01
N TRP A 127 11.48 17.71 -9.71
CA TRP A 127 10.57 17.29 -8.66
C TRP A 127 10.07 18.50 -7.86
N TYR A 128 8.77 18.44 -7.54
CA TYR A 128 8.07 19.42 -6.74
C TYR A 128 6.86 18.75 -6.07
N VAL A 129 6.29 19.37 -5.05
CA VAL A 129 5.13 18.82 -4.34
C VAL A 129 3.93 19.78 -4.49
N PRO A 130 2.89 19.40 -5.25
CA PRO A 130 1.61 20.09 -5.24
C PRO A 130 1.02 20.02 -3.83
N TYR A 131 0.68 21.14 -3.19
CA TYR A 131 0.05 21.13 -1.88
C TYR A 131 -0.80 22.37 -1.66
N LYS A 132 -2.08 22.18 -1.29
CA LYS A 132 -3.05 23.27 -0.99
C LYS A 132 -3.05 24.40 -2.04
N GLY A 133 -3.02 24.01 -3.34
CA GLY A 133 -3.07 24.92 -4.48
C GLY A 133 -1.71 25.54 -4.87
N GLN A 134 -0.61 25.17 -4.21
CA GLN A 134 0.73 25.65 -4.48
C GLN A 134 1.61 24.57 -5.10
N LYS A 135 2.59 24.98 -5.92
CA LYS A 135 3.70 24.15 -6.41
C LYS A 135 4.90 24.36 -5.48
N LEU A 136 5.08 23.49 -4.47
CA LEU A 136 6.19 23.62 -3.52
C LEU A 136 7.49 23.06 -4.09
N SER A 137 8.56 23.85 -4.06
CA SER A 137 9.91 23.47 -4.50
C SER A 137 10.97 24.28 -3.75
N GLY A 138 12.23 23.81 -3.78
CA GLY A 138 13.35 24.47 -3.10
C GLY A 138 13.04 24.77 -1.63
N GLN A 139 13.33 26.00 -1.17
CA GLN A 139 13.12 26.40 0.22
C GLN A 139 11.66 26.25 0.69
N SER A 140 10.68 26.58 -0.15
CA SER A 140 9.27 26.47 0.22
C SER A 140 8.83 25.04 0.54
N LEU A 141 9.44 24.06 -0.14
CA LEU A 141 9.25 22.64 0.13
C LEU A 141 9.97 22.22 1.41
N LEU A 142 11.21 22.64 1.61
CA LEU A 142 11.97 22.36 2.83
C LEU A 142 11.24 22.88 4.09
N ASP A 143 10.71 24.10 4.02
CA ASP A 143 9.92 24.68 5.11
C ASP A 143 8.63 23.89 5.37
N GLN A 144 7.99 23.38 4.31
CA GLN A 144 6.78 22.55 4.45
C GLN A 144 7.09 21.17 5.03
N ILE A 145 8.20 20.54 4.63
CA ILE A 145 8.68 19.29 5.21
C ILE A 145 8.93 19.48 6.71
N GLN A 146 9.60 20.57 7.10
CA GLN A 146 9.82 20.89 8.52
C GLN A 146 8.50 21.09 9.28
N ARG A 147 7.51 21.74 8.68
CA ARG A 147 6.17 21.89 9.28
C ARG A 147 5.50 20.53 9.50
N TRP A 148 5.54 19.63 8.52
CA TRP A 148 4.95 18.29 8.65
C TRP A 148 5.67 17.45 9.70
N GLU A 149 7.00 17.48 9.74
CA GLU A 149 7.79 16.80 10.77
C GLU A 149 7.47 17.34 12.18
N ASN A 150 7.51 18.66 12.38
CA ASN A 150 7.23 19.29 13.68
C ASN A 150 5.81 19.00 14.18
N ALA A 151 4.84 18.90 13.25
CA ALA A 151 3.47 18.53 13.57
C ALA A 151 3.29 17.02 13.85
N GLY A 152 4.32 16.21 13.60
CA GLY A 152 4.26 14.76 13.70
C GLY A 152 3.38 14.12 12.62
N ILE A 153 3.24 14.78 11.47
CA ILE A 153 2.49 14.26 10.30
C ILE A 153 3.27 13.13 9.62
N MET A 154 4.59 13.29 9.55
CA MET A 154 5.56 12.30 9.07
C MET A 154 6.67 12.11 10.10
N GLU A 155 7.32 10.95 10.07
CA GLU A 155 8.45 10.67 10.95
C GLU A 155 9.74 11.34 10.45
N PRO A 156 10.71 11.63 11.34
CA PRO A 156 11.94 12.33 10.99
C PRO A 156 12.72 11.71 9.82
N SER A 157 12.78 10.39 9.72
CA SER A 157 13.48 9.73 8.61
C SER A 157 12.78 9.90 7.27
N HIS A 158 11.44 9.99 7.24
CA HIS A 158 10.72 10.36 6.02
C HIS A 158 11.03 11.80 5.60
N ALA A 159 11.01 12.72 6.57
CA ALA A 159 11.34 14.12 6.32
C ALA A 159 12.77 14.26 5.79
N GLN A 160 13.73 13.52 6.36
CA GLN A 160 15.11 13.48 5.90
C GLN A 160 15.25 12.95 4.47
N ALA A 161 14.61 11.82 4.15
CA ALA A 161 14.60 11.27 2.79
C ALA A 161 14.07 12.28 1.74
N LEU A 162 13.04 13.06 2.09
CA LEU A 162 12.54 14.13 1.22
C LEU A 162 13.55 15.28 1.07
N ARG A 163 14.28 15.66 2.13
CA ARG A 163 15.34 16.68 2.05
C ARG A 163 16.49 16.22 1.16
N GLU A 164 16.87 14.95 1.26
CA GLU A 164 17.90 14.35 0.40
C GLU A 164 17.44 14.31 -1.05
N ALA A 165 16.18 13.96 -1.32
CA ALA A 165 15.61 14.04 -2.66
C ALA A 165 15.60 15.49 -3.20
N VAL A 166 15.42 16.52 -2.35
CA VAL A 166 15.58 17.93 -2.77
C VAL A 166 17.05 18.24 -3.10
N ALA A 167 17.99 17.71 -2.33
CA ALA A 167 19.42 17.95 -2.50
C ALA A 167 20.03 17.24 -3.71
N HIS A 168 19.38 16.18 -4.21
CA HIS A 168 19.84 15.34 -5.32
C HIS A 168 18.87 15.34 -6.51
N PRO A 169 18.69 16.48 -7.22
CA PRO A 169 17.79 16.56 -8.37
C PRO A 169 18.18 15.61 -9.52
N GLU A 170 19.45 15.22 -9.61
CA GLU A 170 19.95 14.26 -10.61
C GLU A 170 19.37 12.85 -10.44
N TRP A 171 18.90 12.49 -9.25
CA TRP A 171 18.29 11.18 -9.00
C TRP A 171 17.03 10.93 -9.84
N PHE A 172 16.34 12.00 -10.23
CA PHE A 172 15.11 11.94 -11.03
C PHE A 172 15.34 11.74 -12.52
N ASP A 173 16.58 11.68 -13.01
CA ASP A 173 16.82 11.08 -14.32
C ASP A 173 16.79 9.55 -14.18
N LEU A 174 15.74 8.94 -14.74
CA LEU A 174 15.48 7.50 -14.69
C LEU A 174 15.69 6.83 -16.05
N SER A 175 16.44 7.46 -16.95
CA SER A 175 16.73 6.90 -18.27
C SER A 175 17.45 5.54 -18.22
N ASP A 176 18.12 5.24 -17.10
CA ASP A 176 18.80 3.98 -16.79
C ASP A 176 17.91 2.94 -16.09
N ARG A 177 16.66 3.27 -15.75
CA ARG A 177 15.76 2.40 -14.95
C ARG A 177 14.58 1.87 -15.76
N THR A 178 14.17 0.64 -15.45
CA THR A 178 12.97 0.00 -16.02
C THR A 178 11.95 -0.25 -14.91
N MET A 179 10.96 0.63 -14.85
CA MET A 179 9.95 0.67 -13.79
C MET A 179 8.71 -0.12 -14.21
N VAL A 180 8.42 -1.23 -13.53
CA VAL A 180 7.22 -2.04 -13.80
C VAL A 180 6.10 -1.62 -12.86
N LEU A 181 4.95 -1.22 -13.41
CA LEU A 181 3.79 -0.79 -12.63
C LEU A 181 2.65 -1.80 -12.78
N PHE A 182 2.38 -2.58 -11.73
CA PHE A 182 1.15 -3.36 -11.64
C PHE A 182 0.02 -2.47 -11.16
N GLY A 183 -0.95 -2.18 -12.05
CA GLY A 183 -1.96 -1.15 -11.82
C GLY A 183 -1.45 0.25 -12.17
N ALA A 184 -0.90 0.41 -13.38
CA ALA A 184 -0.26 1.64 -13.83
C ALA A 184 -1.14 2.90 -13.74
N ALA A 185 -2.47 2.77 -13.87
CA ALA A 185 -3.41 3.88 -13.74
C ALA A 185 -3.90 4.12 -12.31
N SER A 186 -3.25 3.51 -11.30
CA SER A 186 -3.57 3.75 -9.89
C SER A 186 -3.54 5.24 -9.56
N GLU A 187 -4.61 5.74 -8.93
CA GLU A 187 -4.78 7.17 -8.61
C GLU A 187 -3.68 7.68 -7.69
N ALA A 188 -3.25 6.85 -6.74
CA ALA A 188 -2.15 7.14 -5.82
C ALA A 188 -0.76 6.74 -6.40
N GLY A 189 -0.72 6.26 -7.64
CA GLY A 189 0.46 5.68 -8.27
C GLY A 189 1.47 6.72 -8.80
N PRO A 190 2.71 6.30 -9.06
CA PRO A 190 3.80 7.21 -9.45
C PRO A 190 3.80 7.57 -10.94
N LEU A 191 2.90 7.02 -11.76
CA LEU A 191 2.91 7.20 -13.23
C LEU A 191 3.03 8.67 -13.67
N PRO A 192 2.28 9.66 -13.11
CA PRO A 192 2.40 11.06 -13.54
C PRO A 192 3.78 11.69 -13.33
N TRP A 193 4.58 11.13 -12.42
CA TRP A 193 5.94 11.58 -12.11
C TRP A 193 6.97 10.82 -12.92
N LEU A 194 6.89 9.48 -12.96
CA LEU A 194 7.77 8.66 -13.80
C LEU A 194 7.70 9.08 -15.27
N ALA A 195 6.52 9.47 -15.74
CA ALA A 195 6.32 9.99 -17.11
C ALA A 195 7.17 11.23 -17.42
N LYS A 196 7.59 12.01 -16.41
CA LYS A 196 8.37 13.25 -16.54
C LYS A 196 9.86 13.05 -16.24
N TRP A 197 10.25 11.85 -15.87
CA TRP A 197 11.57 11.51 -15.34
C TRP A 197 12.37 10.59 -16.27
N LYS A 198 12.04 10.57 -17.57
CA LYS A 198 12.69 9.76 -18.62
C LYS A 198 12.68 8.25 -18.36
N ALA A 199 11.85 7.76 -17.45
CA ALA A 199 11.79 6.35 -17.08
C ALA A 199 11.42 5.45 -18.28
N ASN A 200 11.91 4.22 -18.29
CA ASN A 200 11.35 3.15 -19.10
C ASN A 200 10.22 2.49 -18.29
N ILE A 201 8.96 2.69 -18.66
CA ILE A 201 7.80 2.31 -17.86
C ILE A 201 7.13 1.10 -18.48
N VAL A 202 7.23 -0.06 -17.82
CA VAL A 202 6.48 -1.26 -18.16
C VAL A 202 5.12 -1.20 -17.46
N ALA A 203 4.08 -0.80 -18.18
CA ALA A 203 2.75 -0.60 -17.60
C ALA A 203 1.88 -1.86 -17.73
N VAL A 204 1.43 -2.42 -16.61
CA VAL A 204 0.45 -3.51 -16.59
C VAL A 204 -0.85 -2.99 -15.99
N ASP A 205 -1.91 -2.96 -16.79
CA ASP A 205 -3.26 -2.61 -16.35
C ASP A 205 -4.31 -3.32 -17.21
N LEU A 206 -5.57 -3.29 -16.76
CA LEU A 206 -6.69 -3.96 -17.40
C LEU A 206 -6.84 -3.54 -18.87
N PRO A 207 -7.21 -4.46 -19.79
CA PRO A 207 -7.53 -4.12 -21.18
C PRO A 207 -8.84 -3.32 -21.24
N ASN A 208 -8.72 -2.02 -20.97
CA ASN A 208 -9.83 -1.09 -20.85
C ASN A 208 -9.45 0.27 -21.45
N SER A 209 -10.22 0.71 -22.45
CA SER A 209 -9.94 1.91 -23.23
C SER A 209 -9.87 3.20 -22.41
N ARG A 210 -10.62 3.28 -21.30
CA ARG A 210 -10.58 4.46 -20.41
C ARG A 210 -9.29 4.48 -19.59
N VAL A 211 -8.87 3.32 -19.10
CA VAL A 211 -7.61 3.16 -18.36
C VAL A 211 -6.43 3.47 -19.28
N TRP A 212 -6.35 2.80 -20.43
CA TRP A 212 -5.26 3.00 -21.38
C TRP A 212 -5.27 4.39 -22.02
N GLY A 213 -6.43 4.99 -22.25
CA GLY A 213 -6.52 6.38 -22.67
C GLY A 213 -5.85 7.34 -21.68
N LYS A 214 -6.03 7.13 -20.36
CA LYS A 214 -5.35 7.93 -19.33
C LYS A 214 -3.84 7.69 -19.30
N ILE A 215 -3.41 6.43 -19.39
CA ILE A 215 -1.99 6.07 -19.39
C ILE A 215 -1.30 6.71 -20.60
N LEU A 216 -1.83 6.49 -21.80
CA LEU A 216 -1.28 7.03 -23.04
C LEU A 216 -1.20 8.56 -23.01
N ASN A 217 -2.27 9.25 -22.60
CA ASN A 217 -2.27 10.70 -22.47
C ASN A 217 -1.19 11.20 -21.49
N THR A 218 -0.99 10.50 -20.37
CA THR A 218 0.02 10.87 -19.36
C THR A 218 1.43 10.71 -19.92
N ILE A 219 1.69 9.62 -20.66
CA ILE A 219 2.98 9.34 -21.28
C ILE A 219 3.30 10.36 -22.38
N GLN A 220 2.33 10.67 -23.26
CA GLN A 220 2.53 11.64 -24.35
C GLN A 220 2.94 13.03 -23.82
N GLN A 221 2.35 13.47 -22.71
CA GLN A 221 2.70 14.75 -22.07
C GLN A 221 4.09 14.75 -21.38
N GLY A 222 4.69 13.58 -21.22
CA GLY A 222 5.97 13.36 -20.55
C GLY A 222 7.12 13.13 -21.50
N ASN A 223 8.25 12.69 -20.96
CA ASN A 223 9.51 12.38 -21.67
C ASN A 223 9.94 10.91 -21.48
N ALA A 224 9.10 10.10 -20.82
CA ALA A 224 9.33 8.68 -20.58
C ALA A 224 9.08 7.79 -21.81
N THR A 225 9.54 6.55 -21.76
CA THR A 225 9.20 5.51 -22.74
C THR A 225 8.26 4.50 -22.11
N LEU A 226 7.03 4.42 -22.60
CA LEU A 226 6.07 3.37 -22.25
C LEU A 226 6.41 2.06 -22.98
N ILE A 227 6.28 0.96 -22.25
CA ILE A 227 6.36 -0.41 -22.72
C ILE A 227 5.08 -1.10 -22.22
N ALA A 228 4.17 -1.44 -23.14
CA ALA A 228 2.84 -1.92 -22.80
C ALA A 228 2.59 -3.33 -23.38
N PRO A 229 1.91 -4.21 -22.63
CA PRO A 229 1.51 -5.52 -23.15
C PRO A 229 0.28 -5.39 -24.05
N CYS A 230 0.20 -6.26 -25.05
CA CYS A 230 -0.99 -6.48 -25.85
C CYS A 230 -1.12 -7.96 -26.23
N VAL A 231 -2.36 -8.43 -26.42
CA VAL A 231 -2.63 -9.84 -26.75
C VAL A 231 -2.43 -10.09 -28.25
N GLU A 232 -2.74 -9.10 -29.08
CA GLU A 232 -2.58 -9.18 -30.53
C GLU A 232 -1.37 -8.34 -30.97
N PRO A 233 -0.61 -8.78 -31.99
CA PRO A 233 0.41 -7.94 -32.60
C PRO A 233 -0.19 -6.62 -33.08
N VAL A 234 0.46 -5.52 -32.71
CA VAL A 234 0.08 -4.18 -33.16
C VAL A 234 1.11 -3.68 -34.16
N ASP A 235 0.65 -3.16 -35.29
CA ASP A 235 1.54 -2.52 -36.27
C ASP A 235 2.26 -1.34 -35.63
N SER A 236 3.56 -1.24 -35.88
CA SER A 236 4.39 -0.09 -35.51
C SER A 236 3.84 1.27 -35.98
N SER A 237 3.04 1.31 -37.05
CA SER A 237 2.39 2.53 -37.55
C SER A 237 1.02 2.81 -36.92
N ALA A 238 0.56 2.00 -35.97
CA ALA A 238 -0.74 2.17 -35.34
C ALA A 238 -0.83 3.52 -34.61
N LYS A 239 -1.93 4.25 -34.82
CA LYS A 239 -2.16 5.53 -34.17
C LYS A 239 -2.43 5.32 -32.68
N VAL A 240 -2.03 6.27 -31.84
CA VAL A 240 -2.30 6.24 -30.38
C VAL A 240 -3.79 6.04 -30.07
N SER A 241 -4.68 6.60 -30.90
CA SER A 241 -6.13 6.42 -30.78
C SER A 241 -6.60 4.97 -30.91
N GLU A 242 -5.86 4.11 -31.61
CA GLU A 242 -6.14 2.69 -31.78
C GLU A 242 -5.48 1.85 -30.68
N LEU A 243 -4.35 2.33 -30.12
CA LEU A 243 -3.63 1.62 -29.07
C LEU A 243 -4.48 1.42 -27.82
N LYS A 244 -5.26 2.43 -27.41
CA LYS A 244 -6.06 2.37 -26.18
C LYS A 244 -7.01 1.16 -26.12
N ASP A 245 -7.44 0.65 -27.27
CA ASP A 245 -8.39 -0.48 -27.37
C ASP A 245 -7.68 -1.85 -27.48
N LYS A 246 -6.35 -1.86 -27.68
CA LYS A 246 -5.54 -3.07 -27.91
C LYS A 246 -4.57 -3.39 -26.76
N LEU A 247 -4.23 -2.39 -25.96
CA LEU A 247 -3.29 -2.54 -24.84
C LEU A 247 -3.97 -3.12 -23.60
N GLY A 248 -3.20 -3.84 -22.81
CA GLY A 248 -3.61 -4.33 -21.50
C GLY A 248 -3.32 -5.80 -21.26
N ALA A 249 -3.18 -6.12 -19.97
CA ALA A 249 -3.13 -7.48 -19.49
C ALA A 249 -3.81 -7.54 -18.11
N ASN A 250 -4.69 -8.51 -17.91
CA ASN A 250 -5.42 -8.64 -16.66
C ASN A 250 -4.64 -9.52 -15.67
N LEU A 251 -4.17 -8.92 -14.57
CA LEU A 251 -3.44 -9.61 -13.49
C LEU A 251 -4.16 -10.86 -12.95
N LEU A 252 -5.49 -10.93 -13.00
CA LEU A 252 -6.24 -12.07 -12.45
C LEU A 252 -6.33 -13.25 -13.40
N THR A 253 -6.34 -13.03 -14.72
CA THR A 253 -6.56 -14.08 -15.73
C THR A 253 -5.31 -14.38 -16.56
N GLN A 254 -4.45 -13.39 -16.73
CA GLN A 254 -3.20 -13.43 -17.50
C GLN A 254 -1.95 -13.41 -16.62
N LEU A 255 -2.08 -13.84 -15.35
CA LEU A 255 -0.99 -13.91 -14.38
C LEU A 255 0.24 -14.66 -14.94
N PRO A 256 0.11 -15.87 -15.51
CA PRO A 256 1.25 -16.61 -16.05
C PRO A 256 1.90 -15.87 -17.23
N GLU A 257 1.12 -15.31 -18.14
CA GLU A 257 1.59 -14.58 -19.31
C GLU A 257 2.39 -13.34 -18.92
N ILE A 258 1.91 -12.58 -17.92
CA ILE A 258 2.61 -11.39 -17.42
C ILE A 258 3.94 -11.80 -16.80
N ALA A 259 3.96 -12.86 -15.97
CA ALA A 259 5.18 -13.34 -15.34
C ALA A 259 6.23 -13.78 -16.38
N GLN A 260 5.82 -14.57 -17.38
CA GLN A 260 6.70 -15.03 -18.46
C GLN A 260 7.16 -13.88 -19.37
N TRP A 261 6.32 -12.88 -19.61
CA TRP A 261 6.68 -11.71 -20.40
C TRP A 261 7.74 -10.86 -19.68
N LEU A 262 7.60 -10.65 -18.37
CA LEU A 262 8.55 -9.83 -17.61
C LEU A 262 9.95 -10.45 -17.51
N VAL A 263 10.07 -11.78 -17.40
CA VAL A 263 11.39 -12.44 -17.33
C VAL A 263 12.17 -12.35 -18.65
N GLN A 264 11.51 -12.05 -19.77
CA GLN A 264 12.16 -11.86 -21.08
C GLN A 264 12.92 -10.53 -21.20
N PHE A 265 12.70 -9.57 -20.29
CA PHE A 265 13.40 -8.30 -20.34
C PHE A 265 14.87 -8.46 -19.96
N PRO A 266 15.83 -7.98 -20.79
CA PRO A 266 17.24 -8.06 -20.46
C PRO A 266 17.66 -7.06 -19.37
N GLN A 267 16.91 -5.98 -19.17
CA GLN A 267 17.18 -4.97 -18.15
C GLN A 267 16.84 -5.47 -16.74
N LYS A 268 17.39 -4.80 -15.73
CA LYS A 268 16.90 -4.89 -14.35
C LYS A 268 15.48 -4.32 -14.27
N LEU A 269 14.64 -4.88 -13.40
CA LEU A 269 13.26 -4.43 -13.24
C LEU A 269 13.01 -3.93 -11.81
N ASP A 270 12.42 -2.74 -11.70
CA ASP A 270 11.94 -2.18 -10.44
C ASP A 270 10.41 -2.39 -10.37
N LEU A 271 9.97 -3.37 -9.59
CA LEU A 271 8.62 -3.91 -9.61
C LEU A 271 7.72 -3.23 -8.57
N ALA A 272 6.67 -2.52 -8.99
CA ALA A 272 5.73 -1.84 -8.09
C ALA A 272 4.34 -2.49 -8.03
N ALA A 273 3.95 -2.98 -6.85
CA ALA A 273 2.63 -3.56 -6.59
C ALA A 273 1.64 -2.51 -6.08
N ILE A 274 0.99 -1.80 -7.01
CA ILE A 274 0.13 -0.64 -6.70
C ILE A 274 -1.32 -0.80 -7.18
N ALA A 275 -1.67 -1.97 -7.73
CA ALA A 275 -3.02 -2.28 -8.17
C ALA A 275 -3.95 -2.41 -6.95
N TYR A 276 -5.13 -1.83 -7.07
CA TYR A 276 -6.14 -1.82 -6.03
C TYR A 276 -7.52 -2.14 -6.64
N LEU A 277 -8.28 -2.97 -5.95
CA LEU A 277 -9.67 -3.28 -6.25
C LEU A 277 -10.47 -3.32 -4.94
N ASP A 278 -11.77 -3.09 -4.98
CA ASP A 278 -12.58 -3.12 -3.77
C ASP A 278 -12.88 -4.56 -3.29
N GLY A 279 -12.93 -4.74 -1.97
CA GLY A 279 -13.42 -5.95 -1.33
C GLY A 279 -12.53 -7.17 -1.57
N GLU A 280 -13.15 -8.30 -1.93
CA GLU A 280 -12.46 -9.58 -2.13
C GLU A 280 -11.43 -9.55 -3.27
N LYS A 281 -11.74 -8.78 -4.32
CA LYS A 281 -10.85 -8.61 -5.47
C LYS A 281 -9.50 -7.98 -5.10
N HIS A 282 -9.44 -7.20 -4.01
CA HIS A 282 -8.17 -6.64 -3.53
C HIS A 282 -7.19 -7.75 -3.14
N VAL A 283 -7.67 -8.77 -2.42
CA VAL A 283 -6.83 -9.89 -1.98
C VAL A 283 -6.35 -10.66 -3.20
N ARG A 284 -7.25 -10.92 -4.16
CA ARG A 284 -6.91 -11.62 -5.40
C ARG A 284 -5.86 -10.86 -6.21
N VAL A 285 -6.00 -9.55 -6.40
CA VAL A 285 -5.00 -8.77 -7.15
C VAL A 285 -3.68 -8.65 -6.38
N SER A 286 -3.71 -8.55 -5.04
CA SER A 286 -2.49 -8.62 -4.21
C SER A 286 -1.76 -9.96 -4.37
N MET A 287 -2.48 -11.08 -4.36
CA MET A 287 -1.91 -12.41 -4.58
C MET A 287 -1.37 -12.58 -6.01
N ALA A 288 -2.04 -12.01 -7.01
CA ALA A 288 -1.55 -12.03 -8.39
C ALA A 288 -0.21 -11.27 -8.52
N MET A 289 -0.15 -10.04 -8.00
CA MET A 289 1.09 -9.25 -7.98
C MET A 289 2.19 -9.97 -7.20
N ASP A 290 1.87 -10.56 -6.04
CA ASP A 290 2.83 -11.30 -5.21
C ASP A 290 3.42 -12.51 -5.97
N SER A 291 2.57 -13.27 -6.66
CA SER A 291 3.00 -14.45 -7.44
C SER A 291 3.89 -14.05 -8.61
N ILE A 292 3.53 -12.98 -9.33
CA ILE A 292 4.34 -12.45 -10.43
C ILE A 292 5.68 -11.93 -9.91
N MET A 293 5.67 -11.13 -8.84
CA MET A 293 6.90 -10.60 -8.23
C MET A 293 7.82 -11.71 -7.76
N GLN A 294 7.30 -12.72 -7.07
CA GLN A 294 8.08 -13.87 -6.65
C GLN A 294 8.73 -14.58 -7.83
N PHE A 295 7.94 -14.92 -8.86
CA PHE A 295 8.45 -15.63 -10.04
C PHE A 295 9.52 -14.81 -10.76
N VAL A 296 9.31 -13.50 -10.93
CA VAL A 296 10.28 -12.62 -11.59
C VAL A 296 11.54 -12.47 -10.75
N SER A 297 11.44 -12.29 -9.42
CA SER A 297 12.59 -12.22 -8.51
C SER A 297 13.44 -13.49 -8.54
N GLU A 298 12.82 -14.67 -8.65
CA GLU A 298 13.53 -15.95 -8.75
C GLU A 298 14.36 -16.06 -10.05
N HIS A 299 13.92 -15.44 -11.15
CA HIS A 299 14.63 -15.46 -12.44
C HIS A 299 15.56 -14.26 -12.64
N LYS A 300 15.26 -13.15 -11.95
CA LYS A 300 15.97 -11.86 -12.02
C LYS A 300 16.26 -11.40 -10.58
N PRO A 301 17.29 -11.97 -9.93
CA PRO A 301 17.59 -11.69 -8.52
C PRO A 301 18.03 -10.24 -8.26
N ASP A 302 18.35 -9.49 -9.31
CA ASP A 302 18.73 -8.08 -9.28
C ASP A 302 17.54 -7.11 -9.42
N THR A 303 16.30 -7.62 -9.31
CA THR A 303 15.09 -6.80 -9.27
C THR A 303 14.93 -6.12 -7.92
N SER A 304 14.25 -4.97 -7.90
CA SER A 304 13.78 -4.34 -6.68
C SER A 304 12.26 -4.43 -6.57
N LEU A 305 11.73 -4.39 -5.34
CA LEU A 305 10.28 -4.37 -5.09
C LEU A 305 9.85 -3.04 -4.48
N MET A 306 8.66 -2.58 -4.86
CA MET A 306 8.00 -1.41 -4.28
C MET A 306 6.57 -1.69 -3.86
N PHE A 307 6.24 -1.25 -2.66
CA PHE A 307 4.91 -1.33 -2.08
C PHE A 307 4.51 -0.01 -1.42
N MET A 308 3.22 0.31 -1.51
CA MET A 308 2.61 1.41 -0.75
C MET A 308 1.76 0.85 0.38
N CYS A 309 2.28 0.99 1.60
CA CYS A 309 1.59 0.66 2.82
C CYS A 309 0.44 1.65 3.08
N THR A 310 -0.67 1.13 3.61
CA THR A 310 -1.78 1.97 4.04
C THR A 310 -1.49 2.57 5.42
N PRO A 311 -1.83 3.84 5.70
CA PRO A 311 -1.62 4.40 7.02
C PRO A 311 -2.64 3.88 8.05
N THR A 312 -3.66 3.15 7.60
CA THR A 312 -4.75 2.59 8.41
C THR A 312 -4.60 1.08 8.67
N ASP A 313 -3.40 0.62 9.03
CA ASP A 313 -3.12 -0.76 9.47
C ASP A 313 -2.60 -0.74 10.92
N VAL A 314 -2.24 -1.91 11.45
CA VAL A 314 -1.47 -2.04 12.68
C VAL A 314 0.02 -2.13 12.34
N TYR A 315 0.80 -1.27 12.97
CA TYR A 315 2.25 -1.21 12.81
C TYR A 315 2.96 -1.33 14.15
N ALA A 316 4.12 -1.97 14.13
CA ALA A 316 5.12 -1.76 15.16
C ALA A 316 5.69 -0.35 14.97
N VAL A 317 5.92 0.37 16.05
CA VAL A 317 6.45 1.74 16.00
C VAL A 317 7.58 1.92 17.02
N PRO A 318 8.48 2.89 16.80
CA PRO A 318 9.49 3.22 17.79
C PRO A 318 8.89 3.61 19.15
N LYS A 319 9.64 3.38 20.24
CA LYS A 319 9.19 3.63 21.62
C LYS A 319 8.78 5.08 21.84
N GLU A 320 9.49 6.00 21.23
CA GLU A 320 9.28 7.44 21.30
C GLU A 320 7.99 7.85 20.61
N VAL A 321 7.62 7.24 19.48
CA VAL A 321 6.35 7.48 18.79
C VAL A 321 5.19 7.08 19.69
N ALA A 322 5.25 5.88 20.28
CA ALA A 322 4.27 5.44 21.26
C ALA A 322 4.20 6.43 22.43
N LYS A 323 5.32 6.66 23.13
CA LYS A 323 5.38 7.59 24.29
C LYS A 323 4.82 8.98 23.95
N ALA A 324 5.09 9.52 22.78
CA ALA A 324 4.58 10.81 22.33
C ALA A 324 3.04 10.82 22.27
N ALA A 325 2.41 9.81 21.66
CA ALA A 325 0.95 9.68 21.65
C ALA A 325 0.37 9.51 23.08
N GLN A 326 1.09 8.82 23.97
CA GLN A 326 0.70 8.64 25.38
C GLN A 326 0.72 9.97 26.13
N GLN A 327 1.80 10.73 25.94
CA GLN A 327 1.97 12.05 26.53
C GLN A 327 0.90 13.01 26.01
N LYS A 328 0.61 12.99 24.70
CA LYS A 328 -0.46 13.79 24.08
C LYS A 328 -1.83 13.47 24.68
N PHE A 329 -2.14 12.19 24.92
CA PHE A 329 -3.36 11.80 25.64
C PHE A 329 -3.37 12.27 27.10
N LYS A 330 -2.24 12.30 27.80
CA LYS A 330 -2.17 12.77 29.19
C LYS A 330 -2.28 14.30 29.29
N SER A 331 -1.67 15.03 28.35
CA SER A 331 -1.54 16.49 28.34
C SER A 331 -2.78 17.25 27.87
N ARG A 332 -3.83 16.57 27.40
CA ARG A 332 -5.13 17.18 27.06
C ARG A 332 -5.64 18.13 28.16
N THR A 333 -6.21 19.26 27.74
CA THR A 333 -6.68 20.31 28.65
C THR A 333 -7.85 19.81 29.51
N LYS A 334 -8.09 20.44 30.68
CA LYS A 334 -9.21 20.07 31.56
C LYS A 334 -10.56 20.18 30.85
N ILE A 335 -10.73 21.19 29.99
CA ILE A 335 -11.93 21.40 29.17
C ILE A 335 -12.11 20.24 28.18
N GLN A 336 -11.06 19.86 27.45
CA GLN A 336 -11.09 18.71 26.54
C GLN A 336 -11.41 17.41 27.29
N LYS A 337 -10.80 17.19 28.46
CA LYS A 337 -11.07 16.03 29.31
C LYS A 337 -12.54 15.97 29.74
N MET A 338 -13.14 17.10 30.11
CA MET A 338 -14.56 17.17 30.49
C MET A 338 -15.50 16.91 29.31
N ALA A 339 -15.28 17.58 28.17
CA ALA A 339 -16.08 17.39 26.97
C ALA A 339 -16.03 15.92 26.48
N VAL A 340 -14.84 15.33 26.47
CA VAL A 340 -14.62 13.93 26.08
C VAL A 340 -15.25 12.98 27.10
N LYS A 341 -15.18 13.26 28.40
CA LYS A 341 -15.79 12.41 29.44
C LYS A 341 -17.31 12.34 29.30
N GLY A 342 -17.97 13.47 28.97
CA GLY A 342 -19.39 13.51 28.68
C GLY A 342 -19.78 12.65 27.48
N VAL A 343 -19.08 12.81 26.35
CA VAL A 343 -19.35 12.03 25.12
C VAL A 343 -18.98 10.56 25.28
N SER A 344 -17.85 10.25 25.94
CA SER A 344 -17.42 8.88 26.23
C SER A 344 -18.44 8.15 27.10
N ALA A 345 -18.94 8.78 28.17
CA ALA A 345 -19.96 8.19 29.04
C ALA A 345 -21.27 7.92 28.30
N LEU A 346 -21.74 8.86 27.48
CA LEU A 346 -22.92 8.68 26.63
C LEU A 346 -22.75 7.56 25.59
N SER A 347 -21.51 7.33 25.14
CA SER A 347 -21.17 6.26 24.20
C SER A 347 -20.89 4.89 24.85
N LEU A 348 -21.06 4.75 26.17
CA LEU A 348 -20.64 3.57 26.94
C LEU A 348 -19.13 3.26 26.77
N ASN A 349 -18.28 4.28 26.82
CA ASN A 349 -16.82 4.24 26.64
C ASN A 349 -16.35 3.70 25.27
N ARG A 350 -17.17 3.85 24.23
CA ARG A 350 -16.82 3.45 22.86
C ARG A 350 -16.03 4.50 22.09
N PHE A 351 -16.13 5.78 22.46
CA PHE A 351 -15.39 6.87 21.83
C PHE A 351 -14.19 7.35 22.64
N PHE A 352 -13.21 7.95 21.95
CA PHE A 352 -12.06 8.63 22.54
C PHE A 352 -11.24 7.78 23.51
N GLN A 353 -11.10 6.50 23.18
CA GLN A 353 -10.26 5.59 23.96
C GLN A 353 -8.79 6.02 23.87
N ALA A 354 -8.05 5.72 24.93
CA ALA A 354 -6.61 5.93 24.96
C ALA A 354 -5.95 5.23 23.75
N PRO A 355 -4.86 5.80 23.20
CA PRO A 355 -4.14 5.13 22.14
C PRO A 355 -3.58 3.81 22.70
N TYR A 356 -3.62 2.73 21.91
CA TYR A 356 -3.02 1.46 22.32
C TYR A 356 -1.54 1.61 22.46
N GLN A 357 -0.97 1.23 23.61
CA GLN A 357 0.46 1.38 23.82
C GLN A 357 1.02 0.31 24.77
N ASP A 358 0.88 -0.94 24.34
CA ASP A 358 1.71 -2.02 24.85
C ASP A 358 3.14 -1.72 24.39
N LEU A 359 4.02 -1.36 25.32
CA LEU A 359 5.45 -1.38 25.08
C LEU A 359 5.92 -2.82 25.24
N ILE A 360 6.51 -3.37 24.17
CA ILE A 360 6.94 -4.75 24.11
C ILE A 360 8.46 -4.74 24.04
N ALA A 361 9.09 -5.33 25.05
CA ALA A 361 10.52 -5.60 25.01
C ALA A 361 10.78 -6.71 23.98
N CYS A 362 11.76 -6.47 23.11
CA CYS A 362 12.25 -7.45 22.15
C CYS A 362 13.55 -8.06 22.69
N GLU A 363 13.86 -9.27 22.25
CA GLU A 363 15.12 -9.95 22.61
C GLU A 363 16.38 -9.19 22.16
N ASN A 364 16.28 -8.31 21.16
CA ASN A 364 17.38 -7.45 20.69
C ASN A 364 17.73 -6.32 21.69
N GLY A 365 17.13 -6.29 22.88
CA GLY A 365 17.37 -5.28 23.91
C GLY A 365 16.62 -3.96 23.69
N LYS A 366 15.95 -3.78 22.55
CA LYS A 366 15.09 -2.62 22.28
C LYS A 366 13.66 -2.85 22.78
N THR A 367 12.89 -1.77 22.81
CA THR A 367 11.47 -1.80 23.14
C THR A 367 10.70 -1.10 22.02
N TYR A 368 9.63 -1.72 21.55
CA TYR A 368 8.78 -1.15 20.51
C TYR A 368 7.36 -0.95 21.02
N GLY A 369 6.62 -0.04 20.38
CA GLY A 369 5.19 0.14 20.60
C GLY A 369 4.36 -0.44 19.44
N ILE A 370 3.04 -0.33 19.57
CA ILE A 370 2.09 -0.67 18.50
C ILE A 370 1.21 0.55 18.22
N ALA A 371 1.19 1.01 16.97
CA ALA A 371 0.17 1.92 16.46
C ALA A 371 -0.93 1.11 15.79
N ASP A 372 -2.09 1.03 16.42
CA ASP A 372 -3.28 0.39 15.85
C ASP A 372 -4.18 1.44 15.20
N CYS A 373 -3.99 1.61 13.91
CA CYS A 373 -4.70 2.58 13.06
C CYS A 373 -5.75 1.89 12.18
N LEU A 374 -6.11 0.62 12.46
CA LEU A 374 -7.10 -0.12 11.68
C LEU A 374 -8.47 0.56 11.68
N VAL A 375 -9.05 0.69 10.49
CA VAL A 375 -10.41 1.20 10.26
C VAL A 375 -11.31 0.02 9.94
N VAL A 376 -12.23 -0.30 10.86
CA VAL A 376 -13.06 -1.52 10.78
C VAL A 376 -13.86 -1.57 9.48
N GLU A 377 -14.33 -0.41 9.02
CA GLU A 377 -15.13 -0.20 7.81
C GLU A 377 -14.42 -0.59 6.50
N GLN A 378 -13.08 -0.63 6.48
CA GLN A 378 -12.32 -1.14 5.32
C GLN A 378 -12.44 -2.67 5.19
N GLY A 379 -12.68 -3.35 6.31
CA GLY A 379 -12.95 -4.78 6.37
C GLY A 379 -11.71 -5.70 6.32
N PRO A 380 -11.88 -6.99 6.66
CA PRO A 380 -10.78 -7.93 6.80
C PRO A 380 -10.04 -8.23 5.49
N ASN A 381 -10.73 -8.16 4.34
CA ASN A 381 -10.10 -8.41 3.03
C ASN A 381 -9.10 -7.31 2.68
N TYR A 382 -9.41 -6.04 3.00
CA TYR A 382 -8.47 -4.95 2.80
C TYR A 382 -7.23 -5.11 3.68
N ALA A 383 -7.43 -5.43 4.97
CA ALA A 383 -6.34 -5.68 5.90
C ALA A 383 -5.45 -6.86 5.45
N LEU A 384 -6.06 -7.97 4.99
CA LEU A 384 -5.32 -9.12 4.47
C LEU A 384 -4.52 -8.76 3.21
N ALA A 385 -5.13 -8.07 2.25
CA ALA A 385 -4.47 -7.67 1.01
C ALA A 385 -3.23 -6.80 1.27
N LYS A 386 -3.31 -5.87 2.24
CA LYS A 386 -2.18 -5.02 2.66
C LYS A 386 -1.14 -5.79 3.48
N ARG A 387 -1.57 -6.77 4.28
CA ARG A 387 -0.66 -7.61 5.05
C ARG A 387 0.18 -8.53 4.18
N ILE A 388 -0.39 -9.08 3.10
CA ILE A 388 0.34 -9.86 2.10
C ILE A 388 1.49 -9.05 1.50
N GLN A 389 1.24 -7.78 1.14
CA GLN A 389 2.27 -6.87 0.61
C GLN A 389 3.41 -6.65 1.62
N GLN A 390 3.08 -6.43 2.90
CA GLN A 390 4.09 -6.28 3.96
C GLN A 390 4.90 -7.57 4.16
N TRP A 391 4.25 -8.73 4.16
CA TRP A 391 4.95 -10.01 4.31
C TRP A 391 5.92 -10.27 3.17
N ARG A 392 5.54 -9.97 1.92
CA ARG A 392 6.45 -10.08 0.78
C ARG A 392 7.65 -9.18 0.92
N ALA A 393 7.42 -7.92 1.29
CA ALA A 393 8.49 -6.95 1.48
C ALA A 393 9.51 -7.40 2.55
N ILE A 394 9.01 -7.85 3.70
CA ILE A 394 9.85 -8.38 4.79
C ILE A 394 10.67 -9.58 4.31
N LEU A 395 10.03 -10.54 3.63
CA LEU A 395 10.69 -11.77 3.20
C LEU A 395 11.71 -11.51 2.09
N ALA A 396 11.36 -10.71 1.09
CA ALA A 396 12.25 -10.35 -0.01
C ALA A 396 13.49 -9.61 0.48
N ARG A 397 13.31 -8.63 1.38
CA ARG A 397 14.44 -7.93 2.00
C ARG A 397 15.33 -8.89 2.79
N HIS A 398 14.74 -9.74 3.61
CA HIS A 398 15.49 -10.75 4.38
C HIS A 398 16.30 -11.71 3.48
N GLN A 399 15.84 -11.91 2.24
CA GLN A 399 16.51 -12.72 1.23
C GLN A 399 17.55 -11.94 0.39
N GLY A 400 17.87 -10.70 0.77
CA GLY A 400 18.87 -9.88 0.09
C GLY A 400 18.34 -9.10 -1.11
N GLN A 401 17.02 -8.91 -1.25
CA GLN A 401 16.44 -8.09 -2.31
C GLN A 401 16.26 -6.64 -1.85
N GLN A 402 16.45 -5.67 -2.76
CA GLN A 402 16.13 -4.27 -2.49
C GLN A 402 14.61 -4.06 -2.46
N VAL A 403 14.10 -3.43 -1.38
CA VAL A 403 12.66 -3.28 -1.15
C VAL A 403 12.32 -1.88 -0.63
N SER A 404 11.65 -1.09 -1.45
CA SER A 404 11.04 0.20 -1.10
C SER A 404 9.61 -0.02 -0.61
N ILE A 405 9.40 -0.19 0.69
CA ILE A 405 8.05 -0.28 1.30
C ILE A 405 7.81 0.90 2.22
N ASN A 406 6.96 1.82 1.79
CA ASN A 406 6.74 3.07 2.51
C ASN A 406 5.26 3.26 2.85
N ILE A 407 5.00 3.83 4.03
CA ILE A 407 3.65 4.18 4.45
C ILE A 407 3.22 5.42 3.69
N ALA A 408 2.23 5.24 2.82
CA ALA A 408 1.64 6.35 2.10
C ALA A 408 0.72 7.15 3.02
N PRO A 409 0.70 8.48 2.88
CA PRO A 409 -0.19 9.32 3.67
C PRO A 409 -1.67 9.01 3.41
N SER A 410 -2.52 9.37 4.36
CA SER A 410 -3.97 9.31 4.21
C SER A 410 -4.37 10.18 3.03
N THR A 411 -4.92 9.59 1.97
CA THR A 411 -5.15 10.28 0.70
C THR A 411 -6.64 10.33 0.34
N THR A 412 -7.15 11.50 -0.06
CA THR A 412 -8.55 11.71 -0.46
C THR A 412 -8.84 11.22 -1.89
N THR A 413 -8.49 9.97 -2.19
CA THR A 413 -8.76 9.35 -3.49
C THR A 413 -10.25 9.19 -3.76
N HIS A 414 -10.65 9.01 -5.03
CA HIS A 414 -12.03 8.66 -5.38
C HIS A 414 -12.49 7.38 -4.66
N SER A 415 -11.59 6.39 -4.52
CA SER A 415 -11.90 5.12 -3.83
C SER A 415 -12.28 5.29 -2.36
N VAL A 416 -11.75 6.32 -1.69
CA VAL A 416 -12.06 6.66 -0.29
C VAL A 416 -13.27 7.58 -0.21
N THR A 417 -13.29 8.63 -1.04
CA THR A 417 -14.32 9.69 -0.99
C THR A 417 -15.69 9.24 -1.51
N LYS A 418 -15.78 8.14 -2.28
CA LYS A 418 -17.05 7.51 -2.66
C LYS A 418 -17.84 6.96 -1.47
N ASN A 419 -17.18 6.66 -0.34
CA ASN A 419 -17.85 6.27 0.89
C ASN A 419 -18.13 7.55 1.71
N PRO A 420 -19.40 7.95 1.92
CA PRO A 420 -19.72 9.21 2.60
C PRO A 420 -19.16 9.32 4.02
N LEU A 421 -19.12 8.20 4.76
CA LEU A 421 -18.61 8.17 6.12
C LEU A 421 -17.11 8.42 6.15
N LEU A 422 -16.36 7.77 5.25
CA LEU A 422 -14.92 7.98 5.13
C LEU A 422 -14.61 9.39 4.62
N LYS A 423 -15.32 9.89 3.61
CA LYS A 423 -15.18 11.27 3.13
C LYS A 423 -15.33 12.28 4.27
N ALA A 424 -16.40 12.14 5.06
CA ALA A 424 -16.65 13.02 6.19
C ALA A 424 -15.58 12.88 7.28
N ALA A 425 -15.12 11.66 7.56
CA ALA A 425 -14.05 11.41 8.53
C ALA A 425 -12.73 12.08 8.11
N PHE A 426 -12.38 12.04 6.83
CA PHE A 426 -11.20 12.71 6.27
C PHE A 426 -11.34 14.24 6.36
N ASN A 427 -12.52 14.79 6.06
CA ASN A 427 -12.77 16.23 6.23
C ASN A 427 -12.62 16.69 7.69
N GLY A 428 -12.96 15.83 8.66
CA GLY A 428 -12.80 16.11 10.08
C GLY A 428 -11.48 15.67 10.69
N ALA A 429 -10.54 15.14 9.90
CA ALA A 429 -9.30 14.52 10.39
C ALA A 429 -8.36 15.55 11.05
N GLU A 430 -8.35 16.80 10.56
CA GLU A 430 -7.55 17.89 11.13
C GLU A 430 -7.89 18.15 12.60
N LEU A 431 -9.13 17.88 13.03
CA LEU A 431 -9.55 18.00 14.45
C LEU A 431 -8.74 17.09 15.39
N PHE A 432 -8.14 16.04 14.83
CA PHE A 432 -7.34 15.04 15.54
C PHE A 432 -5.86 15.10 15.17
N ASP A 433 -5.40 16.21 14.59
CA ASP A 433 -4.03 16.40 14.10
C ASP A 433 -3.62 15.37 13.04
N VAL A 434 -4.59 14.96 12.20
CA VAL A 434 -4.36 14.05 11.08
C VAL A 434 -4.48 14.84 9.77
N GLU A 435 -3.43 14.81 8.94
CA GLU A 435 -3.42 15.44 7.64
C GLU A 435 -3.90 14.45 6.56
N ALA A 436 -4.91 14.86 5.82
CA ALA A 436 -5.38 14.18 4.63
C ALA A 436 -4.81 14.87 3.38
N PHE A 437 -4.02 14.13 2.60
CA PHE A 437 -3.34 14.62 1.41
C PHE A 437 -4.19 14.46 0.16
N SER A 438 -4.01 15.36 -0.82
CA SER A 438 -4.58 15.16 -2.15
C SER A 438 -3.80 14.06 -2.89
N PRO A 439 -4.43 13.35 -3.84
CA PRO A 439 -3.72 12.36 -4.66
C PRO A 439 -2.44 12.92 -5.29
N GLU A 440 -2.47 14.14 -5.84
CA GLU A 440 -1.29 14.75 -6.48
C GLU A 440 -0.14 14.97 -5.50
N THR A 441 -0.46 15.30 -4.24
CA THR A 441 0.54 15.45 -3.18
C THR A 441 1.16 14.09 -2.84
N THR A 442 0.31 13.08 -2.64
CA THR A 442 0.75 11.71 -2.35
C THR A 442 1.60 11.15 -3.46
N ASN A 443 1.20 11.30 -4.72
CA ASN A 443 1.93 10.79 -5.87
C ASN A 443 3.33 11.41 -5.94
N ALA A 444 3.45 12.71 -5.64
CA ALA A 444 4.73 13.42 -5.64
C ALA A 444 5.68 12.94 -4.55
N ILE A 445 5.16 12.77 -3.34
CA ILE A 445 5.93 12.31 -2.19
C ILE A 445 6.35 10.85 -2.38
N MET A 446 5.40 9.96 -2.70
CA MET A 446 5.67 8.52 -2.77
C MET A 446 6.56 8.16 -3.97
N ALA A 447 6.44 8.87 -5.10
CA ALA A 447 7.36 8.69 -6.21
C ALA A 447 8.79 9.10 -5.83
N ALA A 448 8.95 10.25 -5.16
CA ALA A 448 10.28 10.71 -4.72
C ALA A 448 10.93 9.79 -3.69
N ILE A 449 10.15 9.27 -2.74
CA ILE A 449 10.66 8.29 -1.77
C ILE A 449 11.11 6.99 -2.45
N TRP A 450 10.38 6.51 -3.45
CA TRP A 450 10.83 5.33 -4.20
C TRP A 450 12.16 5.60 -4.91
N ILE A 451 12.35 6.78 -5.50
CA ILE A 451 13.61 7.13 -6.16
C ILE A 451 14.74 7.29 -5.16
N HIS A 452 14.49 7.94 -4.01
CA HIS A 452 15.42 7.99 -2.89
C HIS A 452 15.87 6.58 -2.50
N ASP A 453 14.93 5.66 -2.30
CA ASP A 453 15.23 4.29 -1.88
C ASP A 453 16.01 3.47 -2.91
N LEU A 454 15.89 3.82 -4.20
CA LEU A 454 16.64 3.20 -5.30
C LEU A 454 18.04 3.80 -5.51
N ARG A 455 18.27 5.04 -5.09
CA ARG A 455 19.48 5.82 -5.36
C ARG A 455 20.37 5.99 -4.13
N ASN A 456 19.80 5.96 -2.94
CA ASN A 456 20.52 6.11 -1.69
C ASN A 456 20.96 4.73 -1.15
N GLU A 457 22.26 4.46 -1.21
CA GLU A 457 22.84 3.21 -0.70
C GLU A 457 22.65 3.03 0.81
N SER A 458 22.49 4.13 1.57
CA SER A 458 22.24 4.10 3.01
C SER A 458 20.75 3.95 3.36
N SER A 459 19.85 3.95 2.37
CA SER A 459 18.43 3.72 2.62
C SER A 459 18.21 2.32 3.22
N VAL A 460 17.23 2.20 4.12
CA VAL A 460 16.74 0.91 4.61
C VAL A 460 16.07 0.07 3.53
N ALA A 461 15.89 0.57 2.31
CA ALA A 461 15.48 -0.25 1.19
C ALA A 461 16.61 -1.16 0.68
N ASN A 462 17.87 -0.75 0.82
CA ASN A 462 19.06 -1.54 0.45
C ASN A 462 19.29 -2.65 1.48
N PRO A 463 19.26 -3.96 1.12
CA PRO A 463 19.39 -5.08 2.07
C PRO A 463 20.66 -5.07 2.91
N GLU A 464 21.73 -4.43 2.43
CA GLU A 464 23.00 -4.30 3.15
C GLU A 464 22.94 -3.30 4.31
N THR A 465 21.93 -2.42 4.34
CA THR A 465 21.68 -1.54 5.49
C THR A 465 21.08 -2.36 6.64
N GLU A 466 21.87 -2.56 7.68
CA GLU A 466 21.44 -3.35 8.85
C GLU A 466 20.22 -2.73 9.54
N LEU A 467 19.28 -3.60 9.94
CA LEU A 467 18.14 -3.24 10.76
C LEU A 467 18.26 -3.99 12.10
N ASP A 468 18.01 -3.31 13.21
CA ASP A 468 18.02 -3.96 14.52
C ASP A 468 16.82 -4.91 14.68
N HIS A 469 15.76 -4.68 13.91
CA HIS A 469 14.58 -5.54 13.86
C HIS A 469 13.88 -5.48 12.48
N PRO A 470 13.42 -6.59 11.88
CA PRO A 470 12.84 -6.56 10.53
C PRO A 470 11.63 -5.64 10.34
N LEU A 471 10.86 -5.40 11.40
CA LEU A 471 9.72 -4.47 11.36
C LEU A 471 10.13 -2.99 11.28
N GLU A 472 11.39 -2.64 11.55
CA GLU A 472 11.90 -1.27 11.37
C GLU A 472 11.85 -0.84 9.90
N LEU A 473 11.83 -1.78 8.95
CA LEU A 473 11.67 -1.52 7.52
C LEU A 473 10.44 -0.65 7.19
N MET A 474 9.35 -0.77 7.95
CA MET A 474 8.14 0.06 7.76
C MET A 474 8.06 1.24 8.73
N MET A 475 8.91 1.26 9.77
CA MET A 475 9.01 2.38 10.71
C MET A 475 9.79 3.52 10.09
N GLU A 476 10.90 3.18 9.45
CA GLU A 476 11.76 4.10 8.72
C GLU A 476 11.04 4.61 7.47
N GLY A 477 11.13 5.92 7.21
CA GLY A 477 10.44 6.51 6.06
C GLY A 477 8.91 6.58 6.20
N ALA A 478 8.35 6.45 7.41
CA ALA A 478 6.89 6.46 7.60
C ALA A 478 6.27 7.87 7.45
N ASN A 479 5.32 8.01 6.53
CA ASN A 479 4.37 9.14 6.47
C ASN A 479 2.95 8.65 6.74
N HIS A 480 2.58 8.63 8.01
CA HIS A 480 1.29 8.14 8.48
C HIS A 480 0.23 9.26 8.59
N GLY A 481 0.50 10.45 8.06
CA GLY A 481 -0.40 11.60 8.11
C GLY A 481 -0.78 12.03 9.53
N GLY A 482 0.05 11.77 10.54
CA GLY A 482 -0.26 12.05 11.96
C GLY A 482 -0.86 10.89 12.75
N LEU A 483 -1.38 9.85 12.10
CA LEU A 483 -2.13 8.75 12.74
C LEU A 483 -1.39 7.98 13.84
N TRP A 484 -0.06 7.93 13.83
CA TRP A 484 0.70 7.25 14.90
C TRP A 484 0.86 8.12 16.15
N ARG A 485 0.78 9.45 16.01
CA ARG A 485 1.06 10.44 17.05
C ARG A 485 -0.21 11.09 17.61
N VAL A 486 -1.39 10.61 17.23
CA VAL A 486 -2.68 11.11 17.73
C VAL A 486 -2.89 10.74 19.20
N ALA A 487 -3.67 11.57 19.89
CA ALA A 487 -4.00 11.34 21.30
C ALA A 487 -5.00 10.20 21.50
N TYR A 488 -5.67 9.70 20.46
CA TYR A 488 -6.79 8.77 20.61
C TYR A 488 -6.63 7.58 19.70
N LEU A 489 -7.20 6.46 20.10
CA LEU A 489 -7.37 5.35 19.18
C LEU A 489 -8.21 5.78 17.96
N ALA A 490 -7.62 5.71 16.77
CA ALA A 490 -8.19 6.19 15.50
C ALA A 490 -9.66 5.77 15.31
N ARG A 491 -9.97 4.47 15.40
CA ARG A 491 -11.36 3.95 15.24
C ARG A 491 -12.38 4.48 16.25
N THR A 492 -11.93 5.03 17.38
CA THR A 492 -12.82 5.61 18.40
C THR A 492 -12.96 7.12 18.27
N ALA A 493 -12.16 7.75 17.41
CA ALA A 493 -12.23 9.17 17.07
C ALA A 493 -12.89 9.39 15.69
N LEU A 494 -12.69 8.46 14.74
CA LEU A 494 -13.18 8.55 13.36
C LEU A 494 -14.70 8.80 13.23
N PRO A 495 -15.59 8.14 13.99
CA PRO A 495 -17.03 8.45 13.89
C PRO A 495 -17.37 9.89 14.31
N PHE A 496 -16.61 10.47 15.25
CA PHE A 496 -16.78 11.87 15.64
C PHE A 496 -16.20 12.82 14.59
N ALA A 497 -15.04 12.48 14.02
CA ALA A 497 -14.48 13.20 12.87
C ALA A 497 -15.48 13.26 11.71
N ALA A 498 -16.18 12.15 11.45
CA ALA A 498 -17.22 12.09 10.42
C ALA A 498 -18.42 13.00 10.74
N ILE A 499 -18.93 12.99 11.97
CA ILE A 499 -20.03 13.88 12.38
C ILE A 499 -19.62 15.35 12.21
N TYR A 500 -18.42 15.71 12.66
CA TYR A 500 -17.87 17.06 12.50
C TYR A 500 -17.73 17.44 11.02
N GLY A 501 -17.13 16.57 10.21
CA GLY A 501 -16.94 16.78 8.78
C GLY A 501 -18.27 16.97 8.01
N PHE A 502 -19.30 16.20 8.37
CA PHE A 502 -20.65 16.38 7.81
C PHE A 502 -21.26 17.73 8.21
N ALA A 503 -21.08 18.15 9.46
CA ALA A 503 -21.58 19.44 9.94
C ALA A 503 -20.89 20.60 9.22
N THR A 504 -19.58 20.55 9.02
CA THR A 504 -18.82 21.59 8.30
C THR A 504 -19.12 21.64 6.80
N GLU A 505 -19.47 20.51 6.18
CA GLU A 505 -19.85 20.47 4.75
C GLU A 505 -21.26 21.06 4.53
N LYS A 506 -22.18 20.85 5.48
CA LYS A 506 -23.58 21.29 5.37
C LYS A 506 -23.88 22.65 6.00
N LEU A 507 -23.05 23.11 6.95
CA LEU A 507 -23.23 24.38 7.64
C LEU A 507 -22.05 25.30 7.29
N PRO A 508 -22.28 26.49 6.71
CA PRO A 508 -21.22 27.41 6.29
C PRO A 508 -20.65 28.17 7.50
N PHE A 509 -20.05 27.47 8.46
CA PHE A 509 -19.33 28.08 9.57
C PHE A 509 -17.83 27.87 9.36
N GLY A 510 -17.20 28.74 8.55
CA GLY A 510 -15.75 28.65 8.35
C GLY A 510 -15.06 29.54 7.31
N LYS A 511 -15.77 30.37 6.53
CA LYS A 511 -15.11 31.32 5.61
C LYS A 511 -14.72 32.67 6.25
N SER A 512 -14.95 32.87 7.55
CA SER A 512 -14.55 34.09 8.27
C SER A 512 -13.69 33.76 9.48
N SER A 513 -12.41 33.46 9.23
CA SER A 513 -11.29 33.65 10.17
C SER A 513 -10.05 32.97 9.59
N LYS A 514 -9.34 33.71 8.73
CA LYS A 514 -7.91 33.55 8.39
C LYS A 514 -7.58 34.72 7.46
N LYS A 515 -7.32 35.87 8.09
CA LYS A 515 -6.39 36.86 7.55
C LYS A 515 -5.01 36.54 8.13
#